data_AF-A0A357F785-F1
#
_entry.id   AF-A0A357F785-F1
#
_cell.length_a   1.000
_cell.length_b   1.000
_cell.length_c   1.000
_cell.angle_alpha   90.00
_cell.angle_beta   90.00
_cell.angle_gamma   90.00
#
_symmetry.space_group_name_H-M   'P 1'
#
loop_
_entity.id
_entity.type
_entity.pdbx_description
1 polymer ?
#
loop_
_entity_poly.entity_id
_entity_poly.type
_entity_poly.pdbx_seq_one_letter_code
_entity_poly.pdbx_strand_id
1 'polypeptide(L)'
;MRKVYSSQDVNLVHFARSVLVANKIDSVILREQLTGAVGGLAPLDTWPELWVHDADELEQARQLITAAMKKSEPQHTSWICPGCGEKIEPQFTQCWQCDTEQMKIEI
;
A
#
# COMPACT_ATOMS: atom_id res chain seq x y z
N MET A 1 11.91 6.43 19.31
CA MET A 1 11.20 6.65 18.03
C MET A 1 12.15 6.44 16.86
N ARG A 2 11.74 5.69 15.83
CA ARG A 2 12.50 5.44 14.60
C ARG A 2 11.61 5.55 13.36
N LYS A 3 12.15 6.10 12.27
CA LYS A 3 11.46 6.21 10.99
C LYS A 3 11.35 4.84 10.33
N VAL A 4 10.15 4.48 9.88
CA VAL A 4 9.87 3.19 9.24
C VAL A 4 9.49 3.32 7.78
N TYR A 5 8.86 4.44 7.41
CA TYR A 5 8.38 4.69 6.06
C TYR A 5 8.25 6.19 5.79
N SER A 6 8.44 6.61 4.54
CA SER A 6 8.18 7.99 4.10
C SER A 6 7.81 7.96 2.63
N SER A 7 6.85 8.80 2.24
CA SER A 7 6.39 8.92 0.86
C SER A 7 5.83 10.31 0.64
N GLN A 8 5.89 10.80 -0.60
CA GLN A 8 5.24 12.04 -1.01
C GLN A 8 3.70 11.91 -1.01
N ASP A 9 3.19 10.70 -1.25
CA ASP A 9 1.75 10.44 -1.19
C ASP A 9 1.33 10.21 0.26
N VAL A 10 0.60 11.18 0.79
CA VAL A 10 0.07 11.16 2.16
C VAL A 10 -0.86 9.95 2.38
N ASN A 11 -1.58 9.50 1.35
CA ASN A 11 -2.48 8.35 1.45
C ASN A 11 -1.70 7.07 1.69
N LEU A 12 -0.54 6.89 1.06
CA LEU A 12 0.32 5.73 1.30
C LEU A 12 0.88 5.72 2.72
N VAL A 13 1.20 6.89 3.28
CA VAL A 13 1.66 7.01 4.66
C VAL A 13 0.53 6.71 5.66
N HIS A 14 -0.69 7.16 5.39
CA HIS A 14 -1.88 6.80 6.18
C HIS A 14 -2.26 5.32 6.07
N PHE A 15 -2.13 4.73 4.88
CA PHE A 15 -2.33 3.30 4.67
C PHE A 15 -1.30 2.49 5.46
N ALA A 16 -0.02 2.85 5.37
CA ALA A 16 1.05 2.23 6.17
C ALA A 16 0.77 2.34 7.68
N ARG A 17 0.32 3.52 8.17
CA ARG A 17 -0.11 3.69 9.57
C ARG A 17 -1.26 2.75 9.93
N SER A 18 -2.28 2.66 9.09
CA SER A 18 -3.43 1.78 9.31
C SER A 18 -3.01 0.31 9.45
N VAL A 19 -2.03 -0.13 8.65
CA VAL A 19 -1.44 -1.47 8.75
C VAL A 19 -0.76 -1.70 10.09
N LEU A 20 0.03 -0.72 10.59
CA LEU A 20 0.68 -0.83 11.89
C LEU A 20 -0.32 -0.86 13.05
N VAL A 21 -1.31 0.03 13.02
CA VAL A 21 -2.38 0.09 14.04
C VAL A 21 -3.18 -1.22 14.08
N ALA A 22 -3.50 -1.81 12.92
CA ALA A 22 -4.18 -3.10 12.84
C ALA A 22 -3.37 -4.25 13.47
N ASN A 23 -2.04 -4.11 13.50
CA ASN A 23 -1.12 -5.06 14.14
C ASN A 23 -0.72 -4.65 15.57
N LYS A 24 -1.40 -3.65 16.17
CA LYS A 24 -1.17 -3.13 17.53
C LYS A 24 0.21 -2.49 17.73
N ILE A 25 0.81 -1.96 16.67
CA ILE A 25 2.08 -1.23 16.73
C ILE A 25 1.78 0.27 16.81
N ASP A 26 2.24 0.91 17.88
CA ASP A 26 2.06 2.35 18.07
C ASP A 26 2.96 3.15 17.12
N SER A 27 2.33 4.05 16.35
CA SER A 27 3.00 4.83 15.33
C SER A 27 2.45 6.25 15.19
N VAL A 28 3.32 7.16 14.77
CA VAL A 28 3.05 8.58 14.58
C VAL A 28 3.48 9.01 13.19
N ILE A 29 2.66 9.87 12.56
CA ILE A 29 3.03 10.54 11.31
C ILE A 29 3.59 11.92 11.65
N LEU A 30 4.82 12.17 11.21
CA LEU A 30 5.46 13.48 11.30
C LEU A 30 5.45 14.15 9.93
N ARG A 31 5.58 15.49 9.91
CA ARG A 31 5.66 16.32 8.69
C ARG A 31 4.42 16.30 7.78
N GLU A 32 3.29 15.79 8.26
CA GLU A 32 2.01 15.76 7.53
C GLU A 32 1.50 17.16 7.11
N GLN A 33 1.81 18.19 7.89
CA GLN A 33 1.31 19.56 7.69
C GLN A 33 2.20 20.39 6.73
N LEU A 34 3.36 19.89 6.32
CA LEU A 34 4.31 20.63 5.47
C LEU A 34 3.98 20.52 3.97
N THR A 35 3.10 19.61 3.58
CA THR A 35 2.60 19.46 2.20
C THR A 35 1.59 20.54 1.80
N GLY A 36 1.13 21.39 2.72
CA GLY A 36 0.16 22.47 2.47
C GLY A 36 0.65 23.89 2.76
N ALA A 37 1.88 24.07 3.25
CA ALA A 37 2.40 25.39 3.60
C ALA A 37 2.95 26.13 2.36
N VAL A 38 2.13 27.07 1.90
CA VAL A 38 2.40 28.14 0.95
C VAL A 38 3.83 28.69 1.03
N GLY A 39 4.54 28.67 -0.10
CA GLY A 39 5.62 29.61 -0.44
C GLY A 39 6.95 29.44 0.31
N GLY A 40 7.88 28.68 -0.27
CA GLY A 40 9.31 28.97 -0.11
C GLY A 40 10.16 28.00 0.72
N LEU A 41 9.66 26.80 1.06
CA LEU A 41 10.53 25.75 1.63
C LEU A 41 11.11 24.89 0.50
N ALA A 42 12.42 24.66 0.55
CA ALA A 42 13.13 23.83 -0.43
C ALA A 42 12.47 22.44 -0.53
N PRO A 43 12.19 21.90 -1.74
CA PRO A 43 11.38 20.68 -1.96
C PRO A 43 11.93 19.36 -1.39
N LEU A 44 12.97 19.37 -0.56
CA LEU A 44 13.76 18.19 -0.23
C LEU A 44 13.40 17.53 1.12
N ASP A 45 12.68 18.17 2.04
CA ASP A 45 12.49 17.68 3.43
C ASP A 45 11.07 17.79 4.02
N THR A 46 10.03 17.77 3.17
CA THR A 46 8.62 17.97 3.61
C THR A 46 7.71 16.77 3.44
N TRP A 47 8.23 15.61 3.04
CA TRP A 47 7.39 14.42 2.90
C TRP A 47 6.91 13.92 4.26
N PRO A 48 5.65 13.46 4.35
CA PRO A 48 5.17 12.77 5.54
C PRO A 48 6.04 11.56 5.86
N GLU A 49 6.33 11.38 7.14
CA GLU A 49 7.16 10.29 7.64
C GLU A 49 6.39 9.52 8.69
N LEU A 50 6.36 8.20 8.58
CA LEU A 50 5.81 7.30 9.60
C LEU A 50 6.94 6.84 10.52
N TRP A 51 6.69 6.97 11.82
CA TRP A 51 7.63 6.61 12.87
C TRP A 51 6.97 5.67 13.88
N VAL A 52 7.74 4.71 14.40
CA VAL A 52 7.33 3.84 15.51
C VAL A 52 8.00 4.30 16.80
N HIS A 53 7.37 4.04 17.95
CA HIS A 53 7.90 4.44 19.24
C HIS A 53 9.09 3.57 19.66
N ASP A 54 8.92 2.26 19.55
CA ASP A 54 9.92 1.25 19.93
C ASP A 54 10.88 0.94 18.76
N ALA A 55 12.17 0.83 19.08
CA ALA A 55 13.19 0.44 18.12
C ALA A 55 13.13 -1.06 17.78
N ASP A 56 12.66 -1.89 18.71
CA ASP A 56 12.54 -3.33 18.54
C ASP A 56 11.41 -3.70 17.54
N GLU A 57 10.39 -2.85 17.44
CA GLU A 57 9.28 -3.01 16.48
C GLU A 57 9.61 -2.52 15.07
N LEU A 58 10.77 -1.89 14.85
CA LEU A 58 11.13 -1.29 13.55
C LEU A 58 11.10 -2.32 12.42
N GLU A 59 11.75 -3.47 12.62
CA GLU A 59 11.89 -4.47 11.56
C GLU A 59 10.55 -5.14 11.27
N GLN A 60 9.77 -5.42 12.32
CA GLN A 60 8.40 -5.94 12.17
C GLN A 60 7.51 -4.95 11.42
N ALA A 61 7.55 -3.66 11.79
CA ALA A 61 6.79 -2.60 11.12
C ALA A 61 7.15 -2.50 9.63
N ARG A 62 8.45 -2.52 9.29
CA ARG A 62 8.90 -2.51 7.88
C ARG A 62 8.41 -3.71 7.10
N GLN A 63 8.45 -4.91 7.69
CA GLN A 63 7.96 -6.12 7.05
C GLN A 63 6.46 -6.05 6.78
N LEU A 64 5.67 -5.61 7.76
CA LEU A 64 4.22 -5.46 7.63
C LEU A 64 3.84 -4.46 6.54
N ILE A 65 4.50 -3.29 6.53
CA ILE A 65 4.27 -2.27 5.49
C ILE A 65 4.64 -2.83 4.12
N THR A 66 5.79 -3.49 3.99
CA THR A 66 6.24 -4.06 2.71
C THR A 66 5.26 -5.13 2.20
N ALA A 67 4.79 -6.01 3.08
CA ALA A 67 3.81 -7.04 2.74
C ALA A 67 2.46 -6.44 2.33
N ALA A 68 2.02 -5.38 3.00
CA ALA A 68 0.78 -4.68 2.66
C ALA A 68 0.87 -3.98 1.30
N MET A 69 1.97 -3.28 1.02
CA MET A 69 2.17 -2.60 -0.27
C MET A 69 2.22 -3.58 -1.44
N LYS A 70 2.86 -4.75 -1.26
CA LYS A 70 2.86 -5.82 -2.28
C LYS A 70 1.48 -6.43 -2.53
N LYS A 71 0.63 -6.53 -1.51
CA LYS A 71 -0.76 -6.99 -1.69
C LYS A 71 -1.62 -5.98 -2.44
N SER A 72 -1.26 -4.69 -2.37
CA SER A 72 -1.93 -3.62 -3.10
C SER A 72 -1.49 -3.52 -4.56
N GLU A 73 -0.38 -4.15 -4.96
CA GLU A 73 -0.09 -4.35 -6.38
C GLU A 73 -1.13 -5.34 -6.93
N PRO A 74 -2.04 -4.92 -7.82
CA PRO A 74 -2.96 -5.86 -8.45
C PRO A 74 -2.10 -6.92 -9.13
N GLN A 75 -2.41 -8.20 -8.97
CA GLN A 75 -1.69 -9.27 -9.67
C GLN A 75 -1.85 -9.01 -11.17
N HIS A 76 -0.90 -8.31 -11.80
CA HIS A 76 -1.06 -7.57 -13.07
C HIS A 76 -1.34 -8.43 -14.31
N THR A 77 -1.49 -9.74 -14.17
CA THR A 77 -1.69 -10.63 -15.29
C THR A 77 -3.17 -10.66 -15.64
N SER A 78 -3.55 -9.92 -16.69
CA SER A 78 -4.83 -10.14 -17.36
C SER A 78 -4.99 -11.62 -17.69
N TRP A 79 -6.20 -12.15 -17.56
CA TRP A 79 -6.49 -13.55 -17.82
C TRP A 79 -7.39 -13.68 -19.05
N ILE A 80 -7.28 -14.82 -19.74
CA ILE A 80 -8.16 -15.13 -20.86
C ILE A 80 -9.31 -15.97 -20.34
N CYS A 81 -10.53 -15.54 -20.61
CA CYS A 81 -11.72 -16.26 -20.19
C CYS A 81 -11.80 -17.64 -20.86
N PRO A 82 -11.93 -18.75 -20.11
CA PRO A 82 -12.02 -20.09 -20.70
C PRO A 82 -13.38 -20.33 -21.38
N GLY A 83 -14.41 -19.53 -21.08
CA GLY A 83 -15.74 -19.63 -21.67
C GLY A 83 -15.87 -18.97 -23.04
N CYS A 84 -15.30 -17.77 -23.21
CA CYS A 84 -15.48 -16.96 -24.43
C CYS A 84 -14.19 -16.46 -25.08
N GLY A 85 -13.02 -16.65 -24.46
CA GLY A 85 -11.73 -16.19 -24.97
C GLY A 85 -11.44 -14.70 -24.77
N GLU A 86 -12.30 -13.95 -24.07
CA GLU A 86 -12.11 -12.52 -23.79
C GLU A 86 -10.93 -12.27 -22.85
N LYS A 87 -10.21 -11.15 -23.04
CA LYS A 87 -9.13 -10.74 -22.15
C LYS A 87 -9.69 -9.91 -21.00
N ILE A 88 -9.63 -10.45 -19.79
CA ILE A 88 -10.18 -9.84 -18.58
C ILE A 88 -9.06 -9.22 -17.74
N GLU A 89 -9.30 -8.00 -17.26
CA GLU A 89 -8.39 -7.31 -16.36
C GLU A 89 -8.27 -8.01 -15.00
N PRO A 90 -7.09 -7.98 -14.36
CA PRO A 90 -6.82 -8.78 -13.18
C PRO A 90 -7.65 -8.42 -11.94
N GLN A 91 -8.26 -7.23 -11.90
CA GLN A 91 -9.15 -6.86 -10.79
C GLN A 91 -10.49 -7.64 -10.81
N PHE A 92 -10.83 -8.27 -11.93
CA PHE A 92 -12.09 -9.01 -12.06
C PHE A 92 -11.85 -10.52 -11.91
N THR A 93 -12.62 -11.12 -11.01
CA THR A 93 -12.68 -12.59 -10.84
C THR A 93 -13.72 -13.24 -11.74
N GLN A 94 -14.48 -12.46 -12.51
CA GLN A 94 -15.56 -12.91 -13.37
C GLN A 94 -15.48 -12.24 -14.74
N CYS A 95 -15.75 -13.00 -15.80
CA CYS A 95 -15.80 -12.48 -17.16
C CYS A 95 -17.05 -11.62 -17.37
N TRP A 96 -16.87 -10.37 -17.79
CA TRP A 96 -17.99 -9.46 -18.07
C TRP A 96 -18.81 -9.82 -19.32
N GLN A 97 -18.26 -10.66 -20.20
CA GLN A 97 -18.91 -11.07 -21.45
C GLN A 97 -19.78 -12.33 -21.31
N CYS A 98 -19.39 -13.27 -20.45
CA CYS A 98 -20.04 -14.58 -20.35
C CYS A 98 -20.20 -15.11 -18.92
N ASP A 99 -19.99 -14.26 -17.92
CA ASP A 99 -20.13 -14.57 -16.49
C ASP A 99 -19.25 -15.71 -15.95
N THR A 100 -18.33 -16.25 -16.76
CA THR A 100 -17.43 -17.34 -16.35
C THR A 100 -16.42 -16.84 -15.31
N GLU A 101 -16.27 -17.58 -14.21
CA GLU A 101 -15.32 -17.26 -13.13
C GLU A 101 -13.87 -17.64 -13.46
N GLN A 102 -12.93 -16.88 -12.91
CA GLN A 102 -11.50 -17.14 -13.01
C GLN A 102 -11.12 -18.35 -12.14
N MET A 103 -10.69 -19.45 -12.76
CA MET A 103 -10.06 -20.55 -12.03
C MET A 103 -8.65 -20.15 -11.58
N LYS A 104 -8.48 -19.85 -10.29
CA LYS A 104 -7.16 -19.76 -9.67
C LYS A 104 -6.73 -21.15 -9.22
N ILE A 105 -5.71 -21.73 -9.85
CA ILE A 105 -5.04 -22.92 -9.33
C ILE A 105 -4.01 -22.43 -8.31
N GLU A 106 -4.32 -22.58 -7.02
CA GLU A 106 -3.32 -22.48 -5.96
C GLU A 106 -2.49 -23.78 -6.00
N ILE A 107 -1.20 -23.66 -6.33
CA ILE A 107 -0.22 -24.77 -6.34
C ILE A 107 0.46 -24.83 -4.98
#